data_AF-A0A8D8S091-F1
#
_entry.id   AF-A0A8D8S091-F1
#
_cell.length_a   1.000
_cell.length_b   1.000
_cell.length_c   1.000
_cell.angle_alpha   90.00
_cell.angle_beta   90.00
_cell.angle_gamma   90.00
#
_symmetry.space_group_name_H-M   'P 1'
#
loop_
_entity.id
_entity.type
_entity.pdbx_description
1 polymer ?
#
loop_
_entity_poly.entity_id
_entity_poly.type
_entity_poly.pdbx_seq_one_letter_code
_entity_poly.pdbx_strand_id
1 'polypeptide(L)'
;MPAAQIAPGCSSTPFFQKPYTADESQDSMTILRSPESMSGAMTLIGPGNHMQSVQVKVYRTSCEHFAVIYPQKKVCRPLGVMNIKNIILERLENGFKIRQKGFDSPLCFTFISETPKELNLWVDAFTCCSTGTLSSCTLPILEEDEE
;
A
#
# COMPACT_ATOMS: atom_id res chain seq x y z
N MET A 1 -29.04 1.43 -57.89
CA MET A 1 -28.66 1.38 -56.45
C MET A 1 -27.16 1.10 -56.36
N PRO A 2 -26.41 1.76 -55.47
CA PRO A 2 -25.03 2.19 -55.74
C PRO A 2 -23.94 1.32 -55.08
N ALA A 3 -22.72 1.39 -55.61
CA ALA A 3 -21.48 1.22 -54.82
C ALA A 3 -20.35 2.02 -55.50
N ALA A 4 -20.15 3.25 -55.02
CA ALA A 4 -19.03 4.11 -55.39
C ALA A 4 -17.82 3.80 -54.48
N GLN A 5 -16.66 3.63 -55.09
CA GLN A 5 -15.35 3.67 -54.42
C GLN A 5 -14.95 5.13 -54.23
N ILE A 6 -14.58 5.53 -53.00
CA ILE A 6 -13.84 6.77 -52.73
C ILE A 6 -12.94 6.53 -51.50
N ALA A 7 -11.62 6.65 -51.69
CA ALA A 7 -10.64 6.89 -50.62
C ALA A 7 -10.67 8.36 -50.20
N PRO A 8 -10.35 8.68 -48.94
CA PRO A 8 -9.14 9.46 -48.65
C PRO A 8 -8.49 8.99 -47.33
N GLY A 9 -7.25 9.26 -46.93
CA GLY A 9 -6.17 10.14 -47.37
C GLY A 9 -5.35 10.49 -46.12
N CYS A 10 -4.04 10.76 -46.28
CA CYS A 10 -3.14 11.46 -45.34
C CYS A 10 -2.99 10.91 -43.89
N SER A 11 -1.82 10.87 -43.24
CA SER A 11 -0.53 11.52 -43.44
C SER A 11 0.46 10.91 -42.43
N SER A 12 1.67 10.63 -42.92
CA SER A 12 2.98 10.79 -42.27
C SER A 12 3.00 11.26 -40.79
N THR A 13 3.58 10.46 -39.89
CA THR A 13 4.89 10.70 -39.23
C THR A 13 5.08 9.81 -37.98
N PRO A 14 6.32 9.40 -37.66
CA PRO A 14 6.64 8.70 -36.43
C PRO A 14 6.64 9.69 -35.26
N PHE A 15 5.89 9.39 -34.19
CA PHE A 15 5.92 10.21 -32.99
C PHE A 15 7.21 9.94 -32.22
N PHE A 16 8.14 10.88 -32.36
CA PHE A 16 9.40 10.98 -31.66
C PHE A 16 9.26 10.66 -30.16
N GLN A 17 10.01 9.66 -29.70
CA GLN A 17 10.36 9.49 -28.29
C GLN A 17 11.32 10.63 -27.92
N LYS A 18 10.79 11.72 -27.37
CA LYS A 18 11.62 12.75 -26.74
C LYS A 18 12.20 12.18 -25.43
N PRO A 19 13.53 12.21 -25.21
CA PRO A 19 14.07 12.02 -23.87
C PRO A 19 13.67 13.23 -23.02
N TYR A 20 13.00 12.98 -21.90
CA TYR A 20 12.76 14.00 -20.89
C TYR A 20 14.10 14.38 -20.26
N THR A 21 14.70 15.47 -20.72
CA THR A 21 15.56 16.30 -19.89
C THR A 21 14.63 17.17 -19.05
N ALA A 22 14.47 16.81 -17.77
CA ALA A 22 13.84 17.68 -16.78
C ALA A 22 14.95 18.52 -16.13
N ASP A 23 14.99 19.76 -16.58
CA ASP A 23 15.66 20.91 -15.97
C ASP A 23 15.10 21.17 -14.58
N GLU A 24 15.96 21.60 -13.66
CA GLU A 24 15.62 22.00 -12.29
C GLU A 24 14.64 23.19 -12.32
N SER A 25 13.42 22.99 -11.82
CA SER A 25 12.58 24.09 -11.31
C SER A 25 11.55 23.53 -10.35
N GLN A 26 11.63 23.98 -9.10
CA GLN A 26 10.63 23.83 -8.06
C GLN A 26 9.25 24.24 -8.58
N ASP A 27 8.31 23.31 -8.61
CA ASP A 27 6.91 23.65 -8.38
C ASP A 27 6.23 22.55 -7.57
N SER A 28 5.83 22.96 -6.37
CA SER A 28 5.21 22.15 -5.34
C SER A 28 3.79 21.77 -5.75
N MET A 29 3.65 20.61 -6.38
CA MET A 29 2.38 19.92 -6.45
C MET A 29 2.61 18.52 -5.93
N THR A 30 2.32 18.34 -4.65
CA THR A 30 2.27 17.03 -4.01
C THR A 30 1.29 16.18 -4.79
N ILE A 31 1.81 15.35 -5.69
CA ILE A 31 1.11 14.22 -6.27
C ILE A 31 0.55 13.48 -5.05
N LEU A 32 -0.77 13.55 -4.85
CA LEU A 32 -1.48 12.77 -3.83
C LEU A 32 -1.30 11.31 -4.21
N ARG A 33 -0.13 10.75 -3.89
CA ARG A 33 0.12 9.32 -3.97
C ARG A 33 -0.99 8.67 -3.17
N SER A 34 -1.66 7.69 -3.77
CA SER A 34 -2.64 6.88 -3.07
C SER A 34 -2.05 6.47 -1.70
N PRO A 35 -2.82 6.60 -0.60
CA PRO A 35 -2.34 6.14 0.70
C PRO A 35 -2.16 4.62 0.72
N GLU A 36 -2.58 3.89 -0.31
CA GLU A 36 -2.33 2.45 -0.47
C GLU A 36 -0.82 2.21 -0.65
N SER A 37 -0.18 1.63 0.38
CA SER A 37 1.25 1.29 0.34
C SER A 37 1.51 -0.09 -0.25
N MET A 38 0.55 -1.02 -0.11
CA MET A 38 0.65 -2.36 -0.66
C MET A 38 -0.73 -2.97 -0.86
N SER A 39 -0.93 -3.69 -1.95
CA SER A 39 -2.12 -4.51 -2.14
C SER A 39 -1.78 -5.79 -2.88
N GLY A 40 -2.52 -6.85 -2.58
CA GLY A 40 -2.32 -8.13 -3.25
C GLY A 40 -3.13 -9.27 -2.66
N ALA A 41 -3.05 -10.39 -3.35
CA ALA A 41 -3.70 -11.63 -2.98
C ALA A 41 -2.90 -12.37 -1.89
N MET A 42 -3.60 -12.90 -0.89
CA MET A 42 -3.00 -13.72 0.15
C MET A 42 -3.98 -14.82 0.58
N THR A 43 -3.47 -15.86 1.24
CA THR A 43 -4.32 -16.82 1.94
C THR A 43 -4.34 -16.52 3.43
N LEU A 44 -5.53 -16.23 3.97
CA LEU A 44 -5.76 -16.06 5.39
C LEU A 44 -6.08 -17.41 6.03
N ILE A 45 -5.36 -17.78 7.08
CA ILE A 45 -5.66 -18.92 7.93
C ILE A 45 -6.33 -18.40 9.21
N GLY A 46 -7.62 -18.72 9.34
CA GLY A 46 -8.44 -18.37 10.50
C GLY A 46 -8.43 -19.46 11.58
N PRO A 47 -9.22 -19.25 12.65
CA PRO A 47 -9.42 -20.24 13.71
C PRO A 47 -9.87 -21.60 13.14
N GLY A 48 -9.34 -22.70 13.68
CA GLY A 48 -9.67 -24.04 13.19
C GLY A 48 -9.01 -24.43 11.86
N ASN A 49 -7.92 -23.75 11.47
CA ASN A 49 -7.18 -23.99 10.21
C ASN A 49 -8.02 -23.76 8.94
N HIS A 50 -9.07 -22.95 9.03
CA HIS A 50 -9.84 -22.56 7.85
C HIS A 50 -9.01 -21.63 6.96
N MET A 51 -8.78 -22.05 5.70
CA MET A 51 -8.02 -21.28 4.72
C MET A 51 -8.96 -20.54 3.78
N GLN A 52 -8.76 -19.23 3.63
CA GLN A 52 -9.57 -18.39 2.76
C GLN A 52 -8.68 -17.47 1.91
N SER A 53 -8.87 -17.48 0.60
CA SER A 53 -8.22 -16.53 -0.30
C SER A 53 -8.82 -15.13 -0.13
N VAL A 54 -7.95 -14.15 0.16
CA VAL A 54 -8.30 -12.78 0.48
C VAL A 54 -7.48 -11.80 -0.36
N GLN A 55 -8.05 -10.63 -0.62
CA GLN A 55 -7.32 -9.46 -1.11
C GLN A 55 -7.02 -8.57 0.09
N VAL A 56 -5.75 -8.30 0.34
CA VAL A 56 -5.31 -7.41 1.41
C VAL A 56 -4.89 -6.09 0.81
N LYS A 57 -5.28 -4.99 1.46
CA LYS A 57 -4.85 -3.63 1.13
C LYS A 57 -4.33 -2.94 2.36
N VAL A 58 -3.09 -2.48 2.33
CA VAL A 58 -2.45 -1.73 3.40
C VAL A 58 -2.46 -0.26 3.05
N TYR A 59 -3.02 0.53 3.96
CA TYR A 59 -3.10 1.98 3.84
C TYR A 59 -2.19 2.63 4.87
N ARG A 60 -1.40 3.58 4.39
CA ARG A 60 -0.48 4.40 5.16
C ARG A 60 -0.87 5.86 5.03
N THR A 61 -1.36 6.45 6.11
CA THR A 61 -1.60 7.90 6.23
C THR A 61 -0.61 8.52 7.21
N SER A 62 -0.58 9.85 7.35
CA SER A 62 0.27 10.51 8.36
C SER A 62 -0.12 10.17 9.80
N CYS A 63 -1.40 9.86 10.06
CA CYS A 63 -1.93 9.68 11.40
C CYS A 63 -2.23 8.21 11.74
N GLU A 64 -2.67 7.42 10.75
CA GLU A 64 -3.15 6.05 10.93
C GLU A 64 -2.63 5.10 9.87
N HIS A 65 -2.40 3.86 10.29
CA HIS A 65 -1.91 2.77 9.45
C HIS A 65 -2.79 1.55 9.68
N PHE A 66 -3.45 1.08 8.63
CA PHE A 66 -4.41 -0.01 8.74
C PHE A 66 -4.40 -0.90 7.49
N ALA A 67 -4.74 -2.16 7.68
CA ALA A 67 -4.96 -3.11 6.60
C ALA A 67 -6.46 -3.41 6.48
N VAL A 68 -6.97 -3.46 5.26
CA VAL A 68 -8.33 -3.88 4.95
C VAL A 68 -8.28 -5.22 4.24
N ILE A 69 -9.08 -6.17 4.69
CA ILE A 69 -9.11 -7.55 4.19
C ILE A 69 -10.43 -7.77 3.46
N TYR A 70 -10.37 -8.16 2.20
CA TYR A 70 -11.53 -8.46 1.37
C TYR A 70 -11.51 -9.94 0.98
N PRO A 71 -12.66 -10.62 0.82
CA PRO A 71 -12.68 -11.94 0.21
C PRO A 71 -12.42 -11.83 -1.30
N GLN A 72 -11.63 -12.73 -1.89
CA GLN A 72 -11.32 -12.65 -3.33
C GLN A 72 -12.50 -13.01 -4.24
N LYS A 73 -13.31 -14.00 -3.86
CA LYS A 73 -14.23 -14.68 -4.79
C LYS A 73 -15.46 -13.87 -5.17
N LYS A 74 -15.67 -12.67 -4.61
CA LYS A 74 -16.81 -11.78 -4.88
C LYS A 74 -16.46 -10.33 -4.49
N VAL A 75 -16.95 -9.32 -5.24
CA VAL A 75 -16.93 -7.92 -4.77
C VAL A 75 -17.87 -7.82 -3.57
N CYS A 76 -17.29 -7.90 -2.38
CA CYS A 76 -18.01 -8.00 -1.11
C CYS A 76 -17.52 -6.94 -0.12
N ARG A 77 -18.33 -6.74 0.92
CA ARG A 77 -17.92 -5.96 2.10
C ARG A 77 -16.59 -6.51 2.66
N PRO A 78 -15.72 -5.65 3.20
CA PRO A 78 -14.51 -6.08 3.90
C PRO A 78 -14.84 -7.13 4.97
N LEU A 79 -13.99 -8.16 5.10
CA LEU A 79 -14.02 -9.11 6.21
C LEU A 79 -13.65 -8.43 7.53
N GLY A 80 -12.76 -7.43 7.44
CA GLY A 80 -12.32 -6.67 8.59
C GLY A 80 -11.30 -5.61 8.23
N VAL A 81 -11.09 -4.72 9.20
CA VAL A 81 -10.04 -3.71 9.19
C VAL A 81 -9.14 -3.97 10.40
N MET A 82 -7.84 -3.94 10.18
CA MET A 82 -6.82 -4.21 11.19
C MET A 82 -5.95 -2.99 11.38
N ASN A 83 -5.90 -2.46 12.60
CA ASN A 83 -4.94 -1.42 12.96
C ASN A 83 -3.54 -2.03 13.11
N ILE A 84 -2.58 -1.50 12.34
CA ILE A 84 -1.21 -2.02 12.26
C ILE A 84 -0.33 -1.50 13.41
N LYS A 85 -0.68 -0.37 14.06
CA LYS A 85 0.13 0.18 15.17
C LYS A 85 0.24 -0.76 16.36
N ASN A 86 -0.82 -1.52 16.62
CA ASN A 86 -0.93 -2.37 17.81
C ASN A 86 -0.78 -3.86 17.48
N ILE A 87 0.10 -4.20 16.54
CA ILE A 87 0.34 -5.60 16.18
C ILE A 87 1.69 -6.11 16.65
N ILE A 88 1.76 -7.43 16.85
CA ILE A 88 2.99 -8.20 16.90
C ILE A 88 3.00 -9.04 15.63
N LEU A 89 4.03 -8.88 14.81
CA LEU A 89 4.25 -9.68 13.61
C LEU A 89 5.33 -10.72 13.87
N GLU A 90 5.02 -11.97 13.59
CA GLU A 90 5.93 -13.10 13.62
C GLU A 90 6.11 -13.60 12.18
N ARG A 91 7.34 -13.57 11.67
CA ARG A 91 7.64 -14.02 10.32
C ARG A 91 7.68 -15.54 10.26
N LEU A 92 7.07 -16.12 9.22
CA LEU A 92 7.07 -17.54 8.91
C LEU A 92 7.83 -17.79 7.60
N GLU A 93 8.04 -19.07 7.25
CA GLU A 93 8.74 -19.46 6.01
C GLU A 93 7.99 -19.03 4.75
N ASN A 94 6.66 -19.21 4.74
CA ASN A 94 5.77 -18.94 3.60
C ASN A 94 4.80 -17.77 3.85
N GLY A 95 5.01 -17.01 4.93
CA GLY A 95 4.00 -16.05 5.38
C GLY A 95 4.41 -15.29 6.63
N PHE A 96 3.41 -14.74 7.31
CA PHE A 96 3.57 -14.07 8.60
C PHE A 96 2.31 -14.21 9.43
N LYS A 97 2.48 -14.17 10.74
CA LYS A 97 1.43 -14.25 11.73
C LYS A 97 1.33 -12.93 12.46
N ILE A 98 0.11 -12.43 12.57
CA ILE A 98 -0.20 -11.17 13.24
C ILE A 98 -1.01 -11.46 14.49
N ARG A 99 -0.63 -10.82 15.59
CA ARG A 99 -1.40 -10.79 16.83
C ARG A 99 -1.72 -9.34 17.18
N GLN A 100 -2.99 -9.02 17.40
CA GLN A 100 -3.37 -7.69 17.89
C GLN A 100 -3.20 -7.60 19.40
N LYS A 101 -2.59 -6.51 19.87
CA LYS A 101 -2.49 -6.15 21.29
C LYS A 101 -3.77 -5.44 21.74
N GLY A 102 -4.18 -5.65 22.99
CA GLY A 102 -5.29 -4.91 23.61
C GLY A 102 -6.66 -5.57 23.56
N PHE A 103 -6.74 -6.84 23.19
CA PHE A 103 -7.96 -7.65 23.31
C PHE A 103 -7.77 -8.74 24.38
N ASP A 104 -8.80 -9.00 25.19
CA ASP A 104 -8.79 -10.05 26.23
C ASP A 104 -8.59 -11.45 25.65
N SER A 105 -8.92 -11.63 24.37
CA SER A 105 -8.55 -12.80 23.57
C SER A 105 -7.66 -12.35 22.40
N PRO A 106 -6.45 -12.90 22.24
CA PRO A 106 -5.55 -12.48 21.17
C PRO A 106 -6.11 -12.92 19.81
N LEU A 107 -6.75 -11.99 19.10
CA LEU A 107 -7.06 -12.19 17.69
C LEU A 107 -5.75 -12.40 16.94
N CYS A 108 -5.67 -13.56 16.29
CA CYS A 108 -4.49 -13.99 15.57
C CYS A 108 -4.83 -14.36 14.14
N PHE A 109 -4.12 -13.76 13.20
CA PHE A 109 -4.30 -13.97 11.77
C PHE A 109 -2.98 -14.45 11.18
N THR A 110 -3.02 -15.56 10.44
CA THR A 110 -1.85 -16.02 9.69
C THR A 110 -2.09 -15.76 8.21
N PHE A 111 -1.21 -15.01 7.58
CA PHE A 111 -1.26 -14.72 6.16
C PHE A 111 -0.14 -15.50 5.46
N ILE A 112 -0.51 -16.27 4.45
CA ILE A 112 0.41 -16.97 3.56
C ILE A 112 0.51 -16.17 2.28
N SER A 113 1.74 -15.82 1.91
CA SER A 113 2.01 -15.13 0.64
C SER A 113 1.92 -16.13 -0.50
N GLU A 114 1.18 -15.80 -1.56
CA GLU A 114 1.17 -16.61 -2.79
C GLU A 114 2.53 -16.56 -3.49
N THR A 115 3.25 -15.44 -3.34
CA THR A 115 4.54 -15.18 -3.96
C THR A 115 5.61 -14.97 -2.87
N PRO A 116 6.57 -15.89 -2.70
CA PRO A 116 7.63 -15.75 -1.69
C PRO A 116 8.48 -14.48 -1.87
N LYS A 117 8.64 -14.02 -3.11
CA LYS A 117 9.39 -12.79 -3.44
C LYS A 117 8.79 -11.53 -2.82
N GLU A 118 7.47 -11.52 -2.60
CA GLU A 118 6.74 -10.38 -2.04
C GLU A 118 6.65 -10.43 -0.52
N LEU A 119 7.07 -11.54 0.12
CA LEU A 119 6.94 -11.73 1.55
C LEU A 119 7.65 -10.63 2.35
N ASN A 120 8.85 -10.23 1.92
CA ASN A 120 9.58 -9.13 2.55
C ASN A 120 8.81 -7.81 2.45
N LEU A 121 8.26 -7.50 1.27
CA LEU A 121 7.48 -6.28 1.05
C LEU A 121 6.23 -6.25 1.94
N TRP A 122 5.57 -7.39 2.11
CA TRP A 122 4.43 -7.51 3.02
C TRP A 122 4.85 -7.29 4.48
N VAL A 123 5.91 -7.96 4.94
CA VAL A 123 6.42 -7.77 6.30
C VAL A 123 6.78 -6.30 6.54
N ASP A 124 7.44 -5.64 5.59
CA ASP A 124 7.80 -4.23 5.67
C ASP A 124 6.57 -3.33 5.73
N ALA A 125 5.55 -3.60 4.90
CA ALA A 125 4.28 -2.86 4.91
C ALA A 125 3.57 -2.95 6.27
N PHE A 126 3.65 -4.09 6.96
CA PHE A 126 3.06 -4.31 8.28
C PHE A 126 3.96 -3.85 9.45
N THR A 127 5.26 -3.61 9.24
CA THR A 127 6.21 -3.25 10.32
C THR A 127 6.78 -1.84 10.24
N CYS A 128 6.62 -1.14 9.11
CA CYS A 128 7.09 0.23 8.85
C CYS A 128 6.62 1.30 9.87
N CYS A 129 5.79 0.92 10.84
CA CYS A 129 5.17 1.78 11.83
C CYS A 129 5.76 1.58 13.25
N SER A 130 6.56 0.53 13.47
CA SER A 130 7.11 0.20 14.79
C SER A 130 8.28 1.11 15.18
N THR A 131 8.86 1.85 14.22
CA THR A 131 9.92 2.83 14.44
C THR A 131 9.34 4.24 14.45
N GLY A 132 8.47 4.52 15.42
CA GLY A 132 8.11 5.89 15.78
C GLY A 132 9.26 6.52 16.58
N THR A 133 10.39 6.82 15.94
CA THR A 133 11.27 7.86 16.48
C THR A 133 10.52 9.16 16.31
N LEU A 134 10.00 9.67 17.44
CA LEU A 134 9.56 11.05 17.60
C LEU A 134 10.68 11.92 17.03
N SER A 135 10.48 12.42 15.81
CA SER A 135 11.26 13.55 15.33
C SER A 135 10.94 14.66 16.30
N SER A 136 11.95 15.02 17.10
CA SER A 136 11.98 16.23 17.89
C SER A 136 11.58 17.38 16.97
N CYS A 137 10.33 17.81 17.04
CA CYS A 137 9.91 19.12 16.57
C CYS A 137 10.51 20.15 17.53
N THR A 138 11.84 20.29 17.50
CA THR A 138 12.53 21.45 18.04
C THR A 138 12.12 22.61 17.15
N LEU A 139 11.21 23.44 17.66
CA LEU A 139 10.89 24.73 17.08
C LEU A 139 12.20 25.52 16.92
N PRO A 140 12.40 26.25 15.81
CA PRO A 140 13.55 27.15 15.69
C PRO A 140 13.42 28.23 16.77
N ILE A 141 14.39 28.27 17.69
CA ILE A 141 14.49 29.33 18.69
C ILE A 141 15.01 30.56 17.95
N LEU A 142 14.18 31.61 17.87
CA LEU A 142 14.59 32.95 17.50
C LEU A 142 15.37 33.53 18.68
N GLU A 143 16.66 33.78 18.49
CA GLU A 143 17.43 34.63 19.41
C GLU A 143 17.01 36.07 19.14
N GLU A 144 16.43 36.74 20.13
CA GLU A 144 16.20 38.18 20.11
C GLU A 144 17.54 38.86 20.43
N ASP A 145 18.13 39.53 19.44
CA ASP A 145 19.26 40.46 19.64
C ASP A 145 18.75 41.69 20.42
N GLU A 146 19.13 41.83 21.70
CA GLU A 146 19.05 43.11 22.42
C GLU A 146 20.27 43.96 22.06
N GLU A 147 20.02 45.11 21.43
CA GLU A 147 20.98 46.20 21.19
C GLU A 147 21.05 47.17 22.38
#